data_AF-A0A946CUT4-F1
#
_entry.id   AF-A0A946CUT4-F1
#
_cell.length_a   1.000
_cell.length_b   1.000
_cell.length_c   1.000
_cell.angle_alpha   90.00
_cell.angle_beta   90.00
_cell.angle_gamma   90.00
#
_symmetry.space_group_name_H-M   'P 1'
#
loop_
_entity.id
_entity.type
_entity.pdbx_description
1 polymer ?
#
loop_
_entity_poly.entity_id
_entity_poly.type
_entity_poly.pdbx_seq_one_letter_code
_entity_poly.pdbx_strand_id
1 'polypeptide(L)' 'EHTAIFAGTGERIEITHKASDRSNFAVGALRAAKFLSGKNDGLFDMQDVLDG' A
#
# COMPACT_ATOMS: atom_id res chain seq x y z
N GLU A 1 -5.32 -12.88 0.23
CA GLU A 1 -3.87 -13.04 0.49
C GLU A 1 -3.14 -12.96 -0.84
N HIS A 2 -1.97 -12.35 -0.87
CA HIS A 2 -1.11 -12.31 -2.06
C HIS A 2 0.33 -12.52 -1.62
N THR A 3 1.07 -13.36 -2.33
CA THR A 3 2.48 -13.64 -2.05
C THR A 3 3.28 -13.48 -3.34
N ALA A 4 4.32 -12.65 -3.29
CA ALA A 4 5.35 -12.58 -4.31
C ALA A 4 6.54 -13.42 -3.87
N ILE A 5 7.00 -14.31 -4.73
CA ILE A 5 8.09 -15.24 -4.45
C ILE A 5 9.27 -14.92 -5.36
N PHE A 6 10.45 -14.77 -4.77
CA PHE A 6 11.73 -14.67 -5.44
C PHE A 6 12.56 -15.89 -5.04
N ALA A 7 12.77 -16.84 -5.97
CA ALA A 7 13.44 -18.10 -5.68
C ALA A 7 14.74 -18.25 -6.48
N GLY A 8 15.82 -18.63 -5.79
CA GLY A 8 17.14 -18.93 -6.35
C GLY A 8 17.59 -20.33 -5.98
N THR A 9 18.79 -20.73 -6.43
CA THR A 9 19.34 -22.03 -6.03
C THR A 9 19.72 -22.00 -4.56
N GLY A 10 19.03 -22.78 -3.73
CA GLY A 10 19.30 -22.89 -2.29
C GLY A 10 18.61 -21.85 -1.40
N GLU A 11 17.85 -20.90 -1.97
CA GLU A 11 17.16 -19.87 -1.20
C GLU A 11 15.85 -19.39 -1.82
N ARG A 12 15.01 -18.78 -0.98
CA ARG A 12 13.74 -18.16 -1.39
C ARG A 12 13.40 -16.99 -0.46
N ILE A 13 13.00 -15.87 -1.06
CA ILE A 13 12.42 -14.72 -0.38
C ILE A 13 10.94 -14.64 -0.74
N GLU A 14 10.10 -14.38 0.27
CA GLU A 14 8.67 -14.22 0.11
C GLU A 14 8.20 -12.89 0.70
N ILE A 15 7.40 -12.16 -0.07
CA ILE A 15 6.69 -10.97 0.39
C ILE A 15 5.20 -11.30 0.38
N THR A 16 4.58 -11.35 1.56
CA THR A 16 3.19 -11.79 1.73
C THR A 16 2.32 -10.67 2.32
N HIS A 17 1.22 -10.35 1.65
CA HIS A 17 0.16 -9.46 2.15
C HIS A 17 -1.10 -10.27 2.52
N LYS A 18 -1.54 -10.12 3.77
CA LYS A 18 -2.78 -10.72 4.29
C LYS A 18 -3.67 -9.62 4.85
N ALA A 19 -4.90 -9.53 4.35
CA ALA A 19 -5.93 -8.64 4.86
C ALA A 19 -7.05 -9.49 5.46
N SER A 20 -7.32 -9.31 6.75
CA SER A 20 -8.34 -10.06 7.49
C SER A 20 -9.76 -9.57 7.20
N ASP A 21 -9.91 -8.29 6.85
CA ASP A 21 -11.14 -7.65 6.43
C ASP A 21 -10.81 -6.44 5.54
N ARG A 22 -11.83 -5.59 5.26
CA ARG A 22 -11.70 -4.42 4.38
C ARG A 22 -11.40 -3.11 5.12
N SER A 23 -11.30 -3.14 6.45
CA SER A 23 -11.12 -1.93 7.27
C SER A 23 -9.78 -1.25 7.01
N ASN A 24 -8.73 -2.02 6.71
CA ASN A 24 -7.41 -1.53 6.33
C ASN A 24 -7.46 -0.58 5.12
N PHE A 25 -8.24 -0.92 4.08
CA PHE A 25 -8.40 -0.08 2.90
C PHE A 25 -9.17 1.21 3.21
N ALA A 26 -10.19 1.14 4.09
CA ALA A 26 -10.94 2.32 4.52
C ALA A 26 -10.05 3.30 5.30
N VAL A 27 -9.19 2.80 6.19
CA VAL A 27 -8.19 3.62 6.89
C VAL A 27 -7.21 4.25 5.91
N GLY A 28 -6.76 3.50 4.90
CA GLY A 28 -5.92 4.02 3.81
C GLY A 28 -6.58 5.17 3.04
N ALA A 29 -7.86 5.01 2.67
CA ALA A 29 -8.63 6.07 2.00
C ALA A 29 -8.81 7.32 2.87
N LEU A 30 -9.03 7.17 4.18
CA LEU A 30 -9.08 8.29 5.12
C LEU A 30 -7.73 9.00 5.24
N ARG A 31 -6.60 8.26 5.18
CA ARG A 31 -5.26 8.85 5.14
C ARG A 31 -5.05 9.64 3.84
N ALA A 32 -5.46 9.10 2.70
CA ALA A 32 -5.41 9.80 1.42
C ALA A 32 -6.25 11.09 1.42
N ALA A 33 -7.46 11.03 1.98
CA ALA A 33 -8.32 12.22 2.13
C ALA A 33 -7.64 13.33 2.97
N LYS A 34 -6.95 12.95 4.05
CA LYS A 34 -6.16 13.89 4.87
C LYS A 34 -4.97 14.47 4.10
N PHE A 35 -4.24 13.64 3.37
CA PHE A 35 -3.13 14.06 2.52
C PHE A 35 -3.56 15.11 1.48
N LEU A 36 -4.74 14.92 0.87
CA LEU A 36 -5.28 15.84 -0.13
C LEU A 36 -5.70 17.21 0.44
N SER A 37 -5.92 17.34 1.76
CA SER A 37 -6.44 18.55 2.40
C SER A 37 -5.57 19.82 2.23
N GLY A 38 -4.36 19.70 1.68
CA GLY A 38 -3.48 20.83 1.37
C GLY A 38 -2.93 20.82 -0.05
N LYS A 39 -3.51 20.01 -0.96
CA LYS A 39 -3.09 19.92 -2.36
C LYS A 39 -4.07 20.69 -3.24
N ASN A 40 -3.55 21.50 -4.15
CA ASN A 40 -4.38 22.32 -5.05
C ASN A 40 -4.93 21.50 -6.23
N ASP A 41 -4.04 20.78 -6.92
CA ASP A 41 -4.33 19.93 -8.06
C ASP A 41 -3.23 18.87 -8.23
N GLY A 42 -3.51 17.86 -9.04
CA GLY A 42 -2.59 16.75 -9.32
C GLY A 42 -3.28 15.39 -9.34
N LEU A 43 -2.60 14.42 -9.93
CA LEU A 43 -2.96 13.02 -9.85
C LEU A 43 -1.97 12.35 -8.89
N PHE A 44 -2.49 11.85 -7.77
CA PHE A 44 -1.70 11.22 -6.72
C PHE A 44 -2.11 9.77 -6.56
N ASP A 45 -1.17 8.93 -6.14
CA ASP A 45 -1.43 7.56 -5.76
C ASP A 45 -1.09 7.32 -4.27
N MET A 46 -1.10 6.06 -3.85
CA MET A 46 -0.80 5.71 -2.45
C MET A 46 0.70 5.79 -2.11
N GLN A 47 1.61 5.80 -3.08
CA GLN A 47 3.03 6.07 -2.82
C GLN A 47 3.20 7.51 -2.36
N ASP A 48 2.56 8.48 -3.03
CA ASP A 48 2.57 9.89 -2.60
C ASP A 48 2.03 10.08 -1.16
N VAL A 49 1.02 9.30 -0.77
CA VAL A 49 0.38 9.35 0.56
C VAL A 49 1.24 8.71 1.66
N LEU A 50 2.10 7.75 1.30
CA LEU A 50 2.87 6.95 2.25
C LEU A 50 4.32 7.43 2.40
N ASP A 51 4.90 7.98 1.34
CA ASP A 51 6.30 8.43 1.27
C ASP A 51 6.45 9.96 1.43
N GLY A 52 5.34 10.70 1.45
CA GLY A 52 5.28 12.15 1.64
C GLY A 52 5.22 12.63 3.09
#